data_AF-A0A2P9HH50-F1
#
_entry.id   AF-A0A2P9HH50-F1
#
_cell.length_a   1.000
_cell.length_b   1.000
_cell.length_c   1.000
_cell.angle_alpha   90.00
_cell.angle_beta   90.00
_cell.angle_gamma   90.00
#
_symmetry.space_group_name_H-M   'P 1'
#
loop_
_entity.id
_entity.type
_entity.pdbx_description
1 polymer ?
#
loop_
_entity_poly.entity_id
_entity_poly.type
_entity_poly.pdbx_seq_one_letter_code
_entity_poly.pdbx_strand_id
1 'polypeptide(L)'
;MTALEKIEDGLNDNLWQDEEGNFYVGRPGQSAEDILAEVSAPRPEPAPPATVIPSVTLWERMTDVEAEQVNAAMAPQPFRTRQIFLTANTFRSDHELWPLLVQMATDLFGEARAAELLATQAVE
;
A
#
# COMPACT_ATOMS: atom_id res chain seq x y z
N MET A 1 -11.94 20.94 -27.87
CA MET A 1 -11.10 21.65 -26.89
C MET A 1 -12.09 22.19 -25.88
N THR A 2 -12.05 21.73 -24.64
CA THR A 2 -12.94 22.26 -23.59
C THR A 2 -12.46 23.67 -23.27
N ALA A 3 -13.25 24.69 -23.60
CA ALA A 3 -12.95 26.07 -23.21
C ALA A 3 -13.47 26.29 -21.78
N LEU A 4 -12.62 26.82 -20.89
CA LEU A 4 -13.04 27.25 -19.55
C LEU A 4 -13.15 28.77 -19.53
N GLU A 5 -14.30 29.27 -19.11
CA GLU A 5 -14.55 30.69 -18.89
C GLU A 5 -14.51 31.01 -17.39
N LYS A 6 -13.89 32.13 -17.04
CA LYS A 6 -13.79 32.57 -15.65
C LYS A 6 -15.11 33.20 -15.21
N ILE A 7 -15.64 32.77 -14.06
CA ILE A 7 -16.82 33.37 -13.46
C ILE A 7 -16.38 34.45 -12.46
N GLU A 8 -16.75 35.69 -12.74
CA GLU A 8 -16.55 36.83 -11.84
C GLU A 8 -17.83 37.10 -11.04
N ASP A 9 -18.09 36.29 -10.00
CA ASP A 9 -19.29 36.43 -9.14
C ASP A 9 -19.08 37.41 -7.95
N GLY A 10 -17.93 38.09 -7.88
CA GLY A 10 -17.58 39.00 -6.78
C GLY A 10 -17.35 38.35 -5.41
N LEU A 11 -17.58 37.03 -5.30
CA LEU A 11 -17.37 36.21 -4.10
C LEU A 11 -16.22 35.21 -4.24
N ASN A 12 -15.87 34.79 -5.46
CA ASN A 12 -14.81 33.81 -5.69
C ASN A 12 -14.13 34.02 -7.06
N ASP A 13 -12.96 34.66 -7.05
CA ASP A 13 -12.13 34.93 -8.24
C ASP A 13 -11.49 33.67 -8.85
N ASN A 14 -11.78 32.48 -8.34
CA ASN A 14 -11.15 31.23 -8.76
C ASN A 14 -12.14 30.23 -9.35
N LEU A 15 -13.36 30.67 -9.66
CA LEU A 15 -14.39 29.83 -10.25
C LEU A 15 -14.32 29.91 -11.77
N TRP A 16 -14.36 28.74 -12.41
CA TRP A 16 -14.34 28.57 -13.86
C TRP A 16 -15.48 27.66 -14.28
N GLN A 17 -15.99 27.82 -15.50
CA GLN A 17 -17.05 27.01 -16.05
C GLN A 17 -16.75 26.61 -17.49
N ASP A 18 -17.06 25.37 -17.86
CA ASP A 18 -16.98 24.93 -19.25
C ASP A 18 -18.27 25.18 -20.03
N GLU A 19 -18.22 24.96 -21.35
CA GLU A 19 -19.37 25.09 -22.26
C GLU A 19 -20.52 24.11 -21.94
N GLU A 20 -20.26 23.06 -21.16
CA GLU A 20 -21.24 22.05 -20.71
C GLU A 20 -21.89 22.43 -19.37
N GLY A 21 -21.43 23.51 -18.74
CA GLY A 21 -21.92 24.02 -17.47
C GLY A 21 -21.27 23.41 -16.23
N ASN A 22 -20.19 22.62 -16.36
CA ASN A 22 -19.43 22.08 -15.23
C ASN A 22 -18.58 23.18 -14.59
N PHE A 23 -18.55 23.20 -13.26
CA PHE A 23 -17.78 24.17 -12.49
C PHE A 23 -16.43 23.59 -12.07
N TYR A 24 -15.39 24.39 -12.22
CA TYR A 24 -14.02 24.08 -11.80
C TYR A 24 -13.55 25.16 -10.84
N VAL A 25 -12.94 24.74 -9.72
CA VAL A 25 -12.37 25.65 -8.73
C VAL A 25 -10.86 25.58 -8.84
N GLY A 26 -10.26 26.63 -9.37
CA GLY A 26 -8.81 26.79 -9.44
C GLY A 26 -8.22 27.37 -8.16
N ARG A 27 -6.90 27.49 -8.12
CA ARG A 27 -6.17 28.27 -7.12
C ARG A 27 -6.15 29.76 -7.52
N PRO A 28 -5.95 30.68 -6.56
CA PRO A 28 -5.72 32.10 -6.86
C PRO A 28 -4.64 32.32 -7.92
N GLY A 29 -5.03 32.94 -9.03
CA GLY A 29 -4.12 33.24 -10.16
C GLY A 29 -3.82 32.06 -11.10
N GLN A 30 -4.48 30.91 -10.92
CA GLN A 30 -4.35 29.76 -11.82
C GLN A 30 -5.11 30.02 -13.13
N SER A 31 -4.52 29.64 -14.27
CA SER A 31 -5.16 29.80 -15.58
C SER A 31 -6.12 28.64 -15.91
N ALA A 32 -7.03 28.86 -16.87
CA ALA A 32 -7.87 27.80 -17.45
C ALA A 32 -7.04 26.61 -17.96
N GLU A 33 -5.89 26.87 -18.59
CA GLU A 33 -5.02 25.84 -19.15
C GLU A 33 -4.40 24.97 -18.05
N ASP A 34 -3.99 25.59 -16.93
CA ASP A 34 -3.45 24.86 -15.78
C ASP A 34 -4.51 23.98 -15.10
N ILE A 35 -5.75 24.47 -15.01
CA ILE A 35 -6.88 23.71 -14.43
C ILE A 35 -7.18 22.49 -15.31
N LEU A 36 -7.27 22.70 -16.63
CA LEU A 36 -7.48 21.61 -17.59
C LEU A 36 -6.32 20.61 -17.57
N ALA A 37 -5.08 21.09 -17.45
CA ALA A 37 -3.90 20.24 -17.34
C ALA A 37 -3.93 19.40 -16.06
N GLU A 38 -4.37 19.96 -14.93
CA GLU A 38 -4.51 19.23 -13.66
C GLU A 38 -5.63 18.19 -13.73
N VAL A 39 -6.78 18.52 -14.35
CA VAL A 39 -7.90 17.59 -14.55
C VAL A 39 -7.54 16.48 -15.54
N SER A 40 -6.75 16.80 -16.57
CA SER A 40 -6.29 15.84 -17.58
C SER A 40 -5.06 15.05 -17.14
N ALA A 41 -4.41 15.41 -16.02
CA ALA A 41 -3.26 14.68 -15.53
C ALA A 41 -3.70 13.26 -15.13
N PRO A 42 -2.96 12.22 -15.54
CA PRO A 42 -3.24 10.87 -15.08
C PRO A 42 -3.12 10.85 -13.56
N ARG A 43 -4.21 10.51 -12.87
CA ARG A 43 -4.19 10.29 -11.43
C ARG A 43 -3.12 9.22 -11.15
N PRO A 44 -2.19 9.43 -10.21
CA PRO A 44 -1.25 8.39 -9.83
C PRO A 44 -2.04 7.14 -9.44
N GLU A 45 -1.75 6.01 -10.08
CA GLU A 45 -2.38 4.74 -9.73
C GLU A 45 -2.14 4.47 -8.24
N PRO A 46 -3.16 4.05 -7.47
CA PRO A 46 -2.94 3.66 -6.10
C PRO A 46 -1.88 2.55 -6.09
N ALA A 47 -0.81 2.74 -5.31
CA ALA A 47 0.20 1.72 -5.13
C ALA A 47 -0.48 0.39 -4.75
N PRO A 48 -0.02 -0.75 -5.29
CA PRO A 48 -0.62 -2.04 -4.95
C PRO A 48 -0.64 -2.19 -3.42
N PRO A 49 -1.77 -2.66 -2.84
CA PRO A 49 -1.89 -2.77 -1.41
C PRO A 49 -0.76 -3.67 -0.89
N ALA A 50 0.02 -3.14 0.05
CA ALA A 50 1.04 -3.94 0.70
C ALA A 50 0.38 -5.17 1.33
N THR A 51 0.97 -6.35 1.12
CA THR A 51 0.52 -7.57 1.78
C THR A 51 0.74 -7.41 3.27
N VAL A 52 -0.34 -7.47 4.05
CA VAL A 52 -0.29 -7.40 5.51
C VAL A 52 -0.84 -8.70 6.07
N ILE A 53 -0.03 -9.38 6.88
CA ILE A 53 -0.35 -10.65 7.49
C ILE A 53 -0.27 -10.48 9.01
N PRO A 54 -1.38 -10.61 9.75
CA PRO A 54 -1.33 -10.65 11.20
C PRO A 54 -0.46 -11.81 11.67
N SER A 55 0.36 -11.60 12.69
CA SER A 55 1.23 -12.65 13.23
C SER A 55 0.42 -13.86 13.71
N VAL A 56 -0.73 -13.61 14.35
CA VAL A 56 -1.69 -14.66 14.74
C VAL A 56 -2.12 -15.50 13.54
N THR A 57 -2.50 -14.87 12.42
CA THR A 57 -2.90 -15.58 11.20
C THR A 57 -1.77 -16.42 10.61
N LEU A 58 -0.52 -15.93 10.68
CA LEU A 58 0.64 -16.71 10.25
C LEU A 58 0.80 -17.96 11.12
N TRP A 59 0.71 -17.82 12.44
CA TRP A 59 0.83 -18.94 13.39
C TRP A 59 -0.32 -19.94 13.29
N GLU A 60 -1.55 -19.51 13.07
CA GLU A 60 -2.71 -20.39 12.91
C GLU A 60 -2.64 -21.27 11.65
N ARG A 61 -1.95 -20.80 10.60
CA ARG A 61 -1.73 -21.57 9.37
C ARG A 61 -0.61 -22.60 9.50
N MET A 62 0.30 -22.37 10.44
CA MET A 62 1.41 -23.27 10.73
C MET A 62 0.93 -24.41 11.61
N THR A 63 1.41 -25.61 11.32
CA THR A 63 1.34 -26.73 12.26
C THR A 63 2.33 -26.50 13.41
N ASP A 64 2.10 -27.17 14.54
CA ASP A 64 3.00 -27.09 15.70
C ASP A 64 4.47 -27.40 15.32
N VAL A 65 4.65 -28.38 14.42
CA VAL A 65 5.97 -28.77 13.90
C VAL A 65 6.61 -27.66 13.06
N GLU A 66 5.83 -26.99 12.19
CA GLU A 66 6.31 -25.86 11.39
C GLU A 66 6.69 -24.66 12.30
N ALA A 67 5.90 -24.40 13.34
CA ALA A 67 6.17 -23.34 14.31
C ALA A 67 7.46 -23.59 15.09
N GLU A 68 7.71 -24.83 15.52
CA GLU A 68 8.98 -25.21 16.17
C GLU A 68 10.19 -25.03 15.24
N GLN A 69 10.05 -25.38 13.95
CA GLN A 69 11.11 -25.18 12.96
C GLN A 69 11.42 -23.70 12.74
N VAL A 70 10.39 -22.84 12.67
CA VAL A 70 10.58 -21.39 12.60
C VAL A 70 11.32 -20.89 13.84
N ASN A 71 10.90 -21.29 15.03
CA ASN A 71 11.58 -20.90 16.27
C ASN A 71 13.06 -21.33 16.28
N ALA A 72 13.37 -22.54 15.79
CA ALA A 72 14.74 -23.02 15.64
C ALA A 72 15.54 -22.21 14.61
N ALA A 73 14.95 -21.88 13.46
CA ALA A 73 15.57 -21.05 12.42
C ALA A 73 15.77 -19.59 12.85
N MET A 74 14.97 -19.12 13.79
CA MET A 74 15.09 -17.79 14.39
C MET A 74 16.18 -17.72 15.46
N ALA A 75 16.54 -18.83 16.10
CA ALA A 75 17.59 -18.87 17.13
C ALA A 75 18.95 -18.27 16.67
N PRO A 76 19.48 -18.56 15.47
CA PRO A 76 20.71 -17.93 14.96
C PRO A 76 20.53 -16.47 14.51
N GLN A 77 19.30 -15.96 14.39
CA GLN A 77 19.07 -14.61 13.90
C GLN A 77 19.53 -13.56 14.92
N PRO A 78 19.90 -12.34 14.46
CA PRO A 78 20.25 -11.23 15.34
C PRO A 78 19.14 -10.96 16.37
N PHE A 79 19.53 -10.56 17.58
CA PHE A 79 18.59 -10.29 18.68
C PHE A 79 17.49 -9.29 18.28
N ARG A 80 17.85 -8.24 17.53
CA ARG A 80 16.93 -7.25 16.99
C ARG A 80 15.85 -7.89 16.11
N THR A 81 16.24 -8.76 15.17
CA THR A 81 15.32 -9.46 14.27
C THR A 81 14.35 -10.34 15.04
N ARG A 82 14.85 -11.12 16.00
CA ARG A 82 14.01 -11.95 16.87
C ARG A 82 13.01 -11.12 17.66
N GLN A 83 13.46 -10.02 18.26
CA GLN A 83 12.58 -9.13 19.03
C GLN A 83 11.48 -8.52 18.15
N ILE A 84 11.83 -8.03 16.95
CA ILE A 84 10.82 -7.45 16.05
C ILE A 84 9.80 -8.51 15.64
N PHE A 85 10.24 -9.72 15.29
CA PHE A 85 9.32 -10.77 14.87
C PHE A 85 8.43 -11.29 15.99
N LEU A 86 8.95 -11.43 17.22
CA LEU A 86 8.17 -11.87 18.39
C LEU A 86 7.18 -10.80 18.88
N THR A 87 7.51 -9.52 18.72
CA THR A 87 6.64 -8.40 19.13
C THR A 87 5.77 -7.87 17.99
N ALA A 88 6.03 -8.28 16.76
CA ALA A 88 5.23 -7.89 15.60
C ALA A 88 3.83 -8.48 15.71
N ASN A 89 2.84 -7.59 15.67
CA ASN A 89 1.44 -7.97 15.51
C ASN A 89 1.10 -8.26 14.04
N THR A 90 1.87 -7.70 13.11
CA THR A 90 1.64 -7.80 11.66
C THR A 90 2.96 -7.80 10.90
N PHE A 91 3.08 -8.67 9.90
CA PHE A 91 4.13 -8.68 8.91
C PHE A 91 3.64 -8.00 7.63
N ARG A 92 4.41 -7.04 7.12
CA ARG A 92 4.01 -6.25 5.95
C ARG A 92 5.05 -6.40 4.84
N SER A 93 4.61 -6.51 3.58
CA SER A 93 5.50 -6.62 2.42
C SER A 93 6.29 -5.36 2.12
N ASP A 94 5.88 -4.23 2.67
CA ASP A 94 6.61 -2.96 2.60
C ASP A 94 7.67 -2.80 3.71
N HIS A 95 7.82 -3.78 4.59
CA HIS A 95 8.78 -3.75 5.70
C HIS A 95 10.14 -4.36 5.30
N GLU A 96 11.23 -3.80 5.85
CA GLU A 96 12.63 -4.23 5.57
C GLU A 96 12.91 -5.71 5.89
N LEU A 97 12.12 -6.31 6.77
CA LEU A 97 12.27 -7.70 7.22
C LEU A 97 11.46 -8.70 6.39
N TRP A 98 10.61 -8.23 5.46
CA TRP A 98 9.80 -9.10 4.62
C TRP A 98 10.63 -10.08 3.78
N PRO A 99 11.71 -9.66 3.08
CA PRO A 99 12.51 -10.59 2.28
C PRO A 99 13.15 -11.69 3.13
N LEU A 100 13.59 -11.35 4.34
CA LEU A 100 14.16 -12.33 5.28
C LEU A 100 13.11 -13.36 5.71
N LEU A 101 11.88 -12.93 5.95
CA LEU A 101 10.78 -13.82 6.32
C LEU A 101 10.43 -14.76 5.16
N VAL A 102 10.31 -14.23 3.94
CA VAL A 102 10.10 -15.03 2.72
C VAL A 102 11.21 -16.05 2.54
N GLN A 103 12.47 -15.63 2.70
CA GLN A 103 13.62 -16.53 2.59
C GLN A 103 13.57 -17.64 3.64
N MET A 104 13.36 -17.31 4.92
CA MET A 104 13.27 -18.32 5.98
C MET A 104 12.11 -19.29 5.73
N ALA A 105 10.94 -18.79 5.35
CA ALA A 105 9.79 -19.64 5.05
C ALA A 105 10.06 -20.54 3.84
N THR A 106 10.74 -20.03 2.81
CA THR A 106 11.11 -20.80 1.61
C THR A 106 12.16 -21.86 1.93
N ASP A 107 13.17 -21.53 2.75
CA ASP A 107 14.24 -22.45 3.15
C ASP A 107 13.70 -23.57 4.06
N LEU A 108 12.71 -23.27 4.92
CA LEU A 108 12.12 -24.25 5.83
C LEU A 108 11.03 -25.10 5.19
N PHE A 109 10.13 -24.50 4.40
CA PHE A 109 8.90 -25.14 3.95
C PHE A 109 8.85 -25.35 2.43
N GLY A 110 9.78 -24.76 1.69
CA GLY A 110 9.76 -24.71 0.23
C GLY A 110 8.89 -23.56 -0.30
N GLU A 111 9.11 -23.21 -1.57
CA GLU A 111 8.51 -22.04 -2.23
C GLU A 111 6.97 -22.09 -2.26
N ALA A 112 6.39 -23.26 -2.55
CA ALA A 112 4.94 -23.43 -2.62
C ALA A 112 4.27 -23.18 -1.25
N ARG A 113 4.81 -23.78 -0.18
CA ARG A 113 4.26 -23.67 1.16
C ARG A 113 4.50 -22.28 1.74
N ALA A 114 5.67 -21.69 1.50
CA ALA A 114 5.95 -20.31 1.87
C ALA A 114 4.98 -19.33 1.21
N ALA A 115 4.67 -19.51 -0.07
CA ALA A 115 3.68 -18.68 -0.77
C ALA A 115 2.27 -18.83 -0.19
N GLU A 116 1.85 -20.03 0.21
CA GLU A 116 0.57 -20.25 0.90
C GLU A 116 0.52 -19.57 2.27
N LEU A 117 1.58 -19.73 3.07
CA LEU A 117 1.68 -19.13 4.40
C LEU A 117 1.68 -17.59 4.31
N LEU A 118 2.39 -17.05 3.31
CA LEU A 118 2.56 -15.62 3.06
C LEU A 118 1.54 -15.04 2.08
N ALA A 119 0.51 -15.81 1.72
CA ALA A 119 -0.55 -15.34 0.86
C ALA A 119 -1.31 -14.20 1.56
N THR A 120 -1.50 -13.10 0.83
CA THR A 120 -2.28 -11.95 1.31
C THR A 120 -3.69 -12.42 1.67
N GLN A 121 -4.20 -11.96 2.80
CA GLN A 121 -5.63 -12.01 3.04
C GLN A 121 -6.23 -10.89 2.21
N ALA A 122 -6.83 -11.24 1.07
CA ALA A 122 -7.75 -10.32 0.41
C ALA A 122 -8.89 -10.10 1.41
N VAL A 123 -8.89 -8.92 2.04
CA VAL A 123 -10.05 -8.46 2.77
C VAL A 123 -11.06 -8.12 1.68
N GLU A 124 -12.06 -8.98 1.47
CA GLU A 124 -13.21 -8.70 0.62
C GLU A 124 -14.02 -7.51 1.15
#